data_AF-A0A5C7ENN5-F1
#
_entry.id   AF-A0A5C7ENN5-F1
#
_cell.length_a   1.000
_cell.length_b   1.000
_cell.length_c   1.000
_cell.angle_alpha   90.00
_cell.angle_beta   90.00
_cell.angle_gamma   90.00
#
_symmetry.space_group_name_H-M   'P 1'
#
loop_
_entity.id
_entity.type
_entity.pdbx_description
1 polymer ?
#
loop_
_entity_poly.entity_id
_entity_poly.type
_entity_poly.pdbx_seq_one_letter_code
_entity_poly.pdbx_strand_id
1 'polypeptide(L)'
;MADLEQRPLAACDLEHLSKENRRLLDQFAYRYTRLQDDMGARLMPAILRALGEEVAAMPALDRLNRLEQLGWLPSAEEWVELRRIRNEFAHDYPATAQERLERLQLAFSSARRLLEILAILDGKIQQRFPKMGQSSQGDGRGVN
;
A
#
# COMPACT_ATOMS: atom_id res chain seq x y z
N MET A 1 21.53 -3.13 -0.02
CA MET A 1 20.29 -2.63 0.63
C MET A 1 19.80 -3.67 1.65
N ALA A 2 20.64 -4.03 2.62
CA ALA A 2 20.35 -5.11 3.58
C ALA A 2 20.63 -4.71 5.05
N ASP A 3 20.98 -3.44 5.31
CA ASP A 3 21.47 -3.01 6.63
C ASP A 3 20.40 -2.46 7.59
N LEU A 4 19.14 -2.35 7.15
CA LEU A 4 18.07 -1.77 7.99
C LEU A 4 17.21 -2.81 8.72
N GLU A 5 17.47 -4.11 8.56
CA GLU A 5 16.64 -5.17 9.13
C GLU A 5 17.12 -5.70 10.50
N GLN A 6 18.27 -5.26 11.04
CA GLN A 6 18.86 -5.88 12.24
C GLN A 6 19.16 -4.96 13.43
N ARG A 7 18.74 -3.69 13.39
CA ARG A 7 18.93 -2.81 14.54
C ARG A 7 17.59 -2.49 15.20
N PRO A 8 17.30 -2.98 16.42
CA PRO A 8 16.15 -2.49 17.16
C PRO A 8 16.38 -1.00 17.40
N LEU A 9 15.59 -0.16 16.73
CA LEU A 9 15.57 1.27 16.98
C LEU A 9 15.15 1.45 18.44
N ALA A 10 16.11 1.75 19.31
CA ALA A 10 15.81 2.09 20.69
C ALA A 10 15.29 3.53 20.75
N ALA A 11 14.43 3.86 21.72
CA ALA A 11 13.84 5.19 21.85
C ALA A 11 14.91 6.31 21.92
N CYS A 12 16.10 6.02 22.45
CA CYS A 12 17.24 6.93 22.51
C CYS A 12 17.86 7.26 21.14
N ASP A 13 17.75 6.38 20.12
CA ASP A 13 18.25 6.63 18.76
C ASP A 13 17.41 7.69 18.01
N LEU A 14 16.18 7.96 18.49
CA LEU A 14 15.24 8.90 17.88
C LEU A 14 15.42 10.35 18.35
N GLU A 15 16.09 10.59 19.48
CA GLU A 15 16.34 11.95 20.00
C GLU A 15 17.38 12.71 19.17
N HIS A 16 18.30 11.99 18.53
CA HIS A 16 19.36 12.55 17.69
C HIS A 16 19.46 11.84 16.34
N LEU A 17 18.33 11.71 15.63
CA LEU A 17 18.34 11.16 14.27
C LEU A 17 19.33 11.92 13.38
N SER A 18 20.32 11.19 12.85
CA SER A 18 21.23 11.69 11.83
C SER A 18 20.44 12.20 10.61
N LYS A 19 21.03 13.12 9.85
CA LYS A 19 20.42 13.63 8.61
C LYS A 19 20.06 12.50 7.64
N GLU A 20 20.88 11.45 7.60
CA GLU A 20 20.65 10.26 6.79
C GLU A 20 19.42 9.48 7.26
N ASN A 21 19.30 9.21 8.57
CA ASN A 21 18.16 8.48 9.11
C ASN A 21 16.85 9.24 8.92
N ARG A 22 16.86 10.58 9.07
CA ARG A 22 15.69 11.43 8.75
C ARG A 22 15.29 11.29 7.29
N ARG A 23 16.25 11.37 6.38
CA ARG A 23 16.00 11.22 4.93
C ARG A 23 15.46 9.83 4.58
N LEU A 24 15.90 8.77 5.25
CA LEU A 24 15.36 7.42 5.06
C LEU A 24 13.91 7.34 5.54
N LEU A 25 13.60 7.95 6.68
CA LEU A 25 12.25 8.02 7.23
C LEU A 25 11.29 8.79 6.30
N ASP A 26 11.72 9.93 5.76
CA ASP A 26 10.93 10.72 4.81
C ASP A 26 10.65 9.93 3.52
N GLN A 27 11.65 9.23 3.00
CA GLN A 27 11.49 8.35 1.83
C GLN A 27 10.52 7.20 2.12
N PHE A 28 10.61 6.59 3.30
CA PHE A 28 9.66 5.58 3.73
C PHE A 28 8.24 6.16 3.77
N ALA A 29 8.02 7.28 4.46
CA ALA A 29 6.72 7.93 4.59
C ALA A 29 6.09 8.25 3.23
N TYR A 30 6.90 8.79 2.31
CA TYR A 30 6.47 9.07 0.94
C TYR A 30 6.06 7.80 0.19
N ARG A 31 6.91 6.76 0.19
CA ARG A 31 6.64 5.51 -0.55
C ARG A 31 5.45 4.75 0.04
N TYR A 32 5.32 4.73 1.36
CA TYR A 32 4.19 4.13 2.08
C TYR A 32 2.87 4.81 1.72
N THR A 33 2.82 6.14 1.78
CA THR A 33 1.65 6.94 1.36
C THR A 33 1.28 6.65 -0.08
N ARG A 34 2.28 6.68 -0.98
CA ARG A 34 2.09 6.46 -2.40
C ARG A 34 1.55 5.06 -2.71
N LEU A 35 2.06 4.03 -2.04
CA LEU A 35 1.58 2.65 -2.18
C LEU A 35 0.09 2.57 -1.87
N GLN A 36 -0.34 3.05 -0.71
CA GLN A 36 -1.74 2.95 -0.30
C GLN A 36 -2.67 3.75 -1.23
N ASP A 37 -2.24 4.94 -1.64
CA ASP A 37 -3.02 5.81 -2.53
C ASP A 37 -3.15 5.21 -3.93
N ASP A 38 -2.07 4.68 -4.51
CA ASP A 38 -2.13 4.04 -5.83
C ASP A 38 -2.99 2.76 -5.79
N MET A 39 -2.90 1.96 -4.72
CA MET A 39 -3.78 0.80 -4.53
C MET A 39 -5.26 1.22 -4.45
N GLY A 40 -5.59 2.18 -3.59
CA GLY A 40 -6.98 2.60 -3.36
C GLY A 40 -7.60 3.38 -4.52
N ALA A 41 -6.83 4.25 -5.16
CA ALA A 41 -7.34 5.14 -6.21
C ALA A 41 -7.29 4.52 -7.61
N ARG A 42 -6.39 3.54 -7.85
CA ARG A 42 -6.16 2.99 -9.19
C ARG A 42 -6.43 1.49 -9.26
N LEU A 43 -5.74 0.70 -8.42
CA LEU A 43 -5.82 -0.76 -8.48
C LEU A 43 -7.23 -1.26 -8.14
N MET A 44 -7.78 -0.84 -7.00
CA MET A 44 -9.09 -1.27 -6.51
C MET A 44 -10.22 -0.94 -7.51
N PRO A 45 -10.33 0.30 -8.03
CA PRO A 45 -11.26 0.61 -9.12
C PRO A 45 -11.04 -0.21 -10.39
N ALA A 46 -9.79 -0.50 -10.75
CA ALA A 46 -9.49 -1.29 -11.94
C ALA A 46 -9.95 -2.74 -11.80
N ILE A 47 -9.75 -3.34 -10.62
CA ILE A 47 -10.24 -4.68 -10.30
C ILE A 47 -11.76 -4.73 -10.43
N LEU A 48 -12.48 -3.80 -9.78
CA LEU A 48 -13.94 -3.75 -9.85
C LEU A 48 -14.44 -3.60 -11.30
N ARG A 49 -13.83 -2.71 -12.10
CA ARG A 49 -14.17 -2.59 -13.53
C ARG A 49 -13.91 -3.88 -14.30
N ALA A 50 -12.81 -4.57 -14.04
CA ALA A 50 -12.49 -5.85 -14.68
C ALA A 50 -13.46 -6.98 -14.27
N LEU A 51 -14.13 -6.84 -13.13
CA LEU A 51 -15.21 -7.72 -12.67
C LEU A 51 -16.59 -7.33 -13.23
N GLY A 52 -16.70 -6.23 -13.97
CA GLY A 52 -17.95 -5.74 -14.56
C GLY A 52 -18.77 -4.82 -13.64
N GLU A 53 -18.17 -4.27 -12.59
CA GLU A 53 -18.84 -3.35 -11.67
C GLU A 53 -18.84 -1.90 -12.20
N GLU A 54 -19.94 -1.18 -11.98
CA GLU A 54 -20.08 0.23 -12.33
C GLU A 54 -19.45 1.16 -11.29
N VAL A 55 -18.13 1.37 -11.40
CA VAL A 55 -17.33 2.04 -10.35
C VAL A 55 -17.55 3.56 -10.27
N ALA A 56 -17.96 4.21 -11.35
CA ALA A 56 -18.02 5.69 -11.41
C ALA A 56 -19.00 6.30 -10.41
N ALA A 57 -20.07 5.57 -10.06
CA ALA A 57 -21.07 6.01 -9.10
C ALA A 57 -20.76 5.60 -7.66
N MET A 58 -19.75 4.76 -7.42
CA MET A 58 -19.47 4.18 -6.10
C MET A 58 -18.57 5.09 -5.24
N PRO A 59 -19.02 5.50 -4.04
CA PRO A 59 -18.17 6.05 -3.01
C PRO A 59 -16.98 5.14 -2.67
N ALA A 60 -15.90 5.73 -2.14
CA ALA A 60 -14.68 4.98 -1.84
C ALA A 60 -14.91 3.81 -0.87
N LEU A 61 -15.71 4.01 0.19
CA LEU A 61 -16.04 2.96 1.15
C LEU A 61 -16.85 1.84 0.51
N ASP A 62 -17.83 2.17 -0.34
CA ASP A 62 -18.65 1.18 -1.02
C ASP A 62 -17.82 0.31 -1.97
N ARG A 63 -16.79 0.88 -2.61
CA ARG A 63 -15.82 0.09 -3.41
C ARG A 63 -15.05 -0.91 -2.55
N LEU A 64 -14.66 -0.53 -1.33
CA LEU A 64 -13.98 -1.45 -0.41
C LEU A 64 -14.91 -2.57 0.04
N ASN A 65 -16.13 -2.22 0.46
CA ASN A 65 -17.16 -3.18 0.85
C ASN A 65 -17.47 -4.14 -0.30
N ARG A 66 -17.54 -3.62 -1.54
CA ARG A 66 -17.79 -4.45 -2.72
C ARG A 66 -16.63 -5.40 -3.00
N LEU A 67 -15.39 -4.94 -2.90
CA LEU A 67 -14.21 -5.80 -3.04
C LEU A 67 -14.16 -6.89 -1.97
N GLU A 68 -14.55 -6.58 -0.74
CA GLU A 68 -14.66 -7.55 0.35
C GLU A 68 -15.75 -8.60 0.06
N GLN A 69 -16.95 -8.17 -0.33
CA GLN A 69 -18.04 -9.08 -0.72
C GLN A 69 -17.67 -10.01 -1.88
N LEU A 70 -16.88 -9.51 -2.84
CA LEU A 70 -16.38 -10.30 -3.98
C LEU A 70 -15.16 -11.15 -3.60
N GLY A 71 -14.68 -11.07 -2.35
CA GLY A 71 -13.54 -11.82 -1.84
C GLY A 71 -12.19 -11.36 -2.37
N TRP A 72 -12.08 -10.14 -2.90
CA TRP A 72 -10.83 -9.55 -3.39
C TRP A 72 -10.07 -8.82 -2.30
N LEU A 73 -10.79 -8.16 -1.39
CA LEU A 73 -10.20 -7.50 -0.22
C LEU A 73 -10.47 -8.36 1.03
N PRO A 74 -9.49 -8.57 1.92
CA PRO A 74 -9.73 -9.33 3.15
C PRO A 74 -10.74 -8.67 4.09
N SER A 75 -10.68 -7.34 4.22
CA SER A 75 -11.62 -6.55 5.03
C SER A 75 -11.59 -5.08 4.60
N ALA A 76 -12.76 -4.48 4.38
CA ALA A 76 -12.90 -3.05 4.12
C ALA A 76 -12.58 -2.21 5.35
N GLU A 77 -12.97 -2.69 6.54
CA GLU A 77 -12.69 -2.04 7.82
C GLU A 77 -11.18 -1.99 8.09
N GLU A 78 -10.47 -3.11 7.89
CA GLU A 78 -9.00 -3.15 7.99
C GLU A 78 -8.35 -2.10 7.08
N TRP A 79 -8.82 -1.97 5.84
CA TRP A 79 -8.29 -0.97 4.92
C TRP A 79 -8.47 0.47 5.42
N VAL A 80 -9.63 0.79 5.99
CA VAL A 80 -9.90 2.10 6.59
C VAL A 80 -8.96 2.35 7.76
N GLU A 81 -8.74 1.36 8.61
CA GLU A 81 -7.83 1.46 9.75
C GLU A 81 -6.37 1.65 9.31
N LEU A 82 -5.90 0.90 8.31
CA LEU A 82 -4.57 1.11 7.73
C LEU A 82 -4.40 2.53 7.19
N ARG A 83 -5.46 3.13 6.63
CA ARG A 83 -5.45 4.52 6.17
C ARG A 83 -5.42 5.52 7.31
N ARG A 84 -6.12 5.25 8.42
CA ARG A 84 -6.06 6.05 9.64
C ARG A 84 -4.62 6.08 10.19
N ILE A 85 -3.99 4.92 10.34
CA ILE A 85 -2.59 4.78 10.80
C ILE A 85 -1.65 5.61 9.92
N ARG A 86 -1.80 5.51 8.59
CA ARG A 86 -0.97 6.29 7.65
C ARG A 86 -1.16 7.80 7.82
N ASN A 87 -2.40 8.24 7.99
CA ASN A 87 -2.70 9.66 8.16
C ASN A 87 -2.10 10.20 9.45
N GLU A 88 -2.22 9.44 10.55
CA GLU A 88 -1.63 9.79 11.86
C GLU A 88 -0.10 9.85 11.79
N PHE A 89 0.52 8.89 11.11
CA PHE A 89 1.96 8.88 10.89
C PHE A 89 2.44 10.10 10.07
N ALA A 90 1.64 10.58 9.13
CA ALA A 90 1.99 11.71 8.26
C ALA A 90 1.75 13.10 8.90
N HIS A 91 0.85 13.20 9.90
CA HIS A 91 0.40 14.50 10.41
C HIS A 91 0.81 14.80 11.85
N ASP A 92 1.07 13.79 12.70
CA ASP A 92 1.39 14.06 14.09
C ASP A 92 2.89 13.92 14.40
N TYR A 93 3.53 15.06 14.70
CA TYR A 93 4.82 15.07 15.38
C TYR A 93 4.62 14.73 16.87
N PRO A 94 5.11 13.59 17.37
CA PRO A 94 4.84 13.14 18.73
C PRO A 94 5.66 13.94 19.75
N ALA A 95 5.09 14.13 20.94
CA ALA A 95 5.68 14.95 22.00
C ALA A 95 6.91 14.27 22.62
N THR A 96 6.92 12.95 22.69
CA THR A 96 8.03 12.17 23.27
C THR A 96 8.73 11.25 22.27
N ALA A 97 9.97 10.85 22.59
CA ALA A 97 10.72 9.88 21.79
C ALA A 97 10.06 8.50 21.76
N GLN A 98 9.40 8.11 22.84
CA GLN A 98 8.69 6.85 22.95
C GLN A 98 7.47 6.82 22.02
N GLU A 99 6.65 7.86 22.01
CA GLU A 99 5.50 7.98 21.09
C GLU A 99 5.95 7.99 19.62
N ARG A 100 7.11 8.60 19.32
CA ARG A 100 7.74 8.52 17.99
C ARG A 100 8.08 7.10 17.60
N LEU A 101 8.67 6.32 18.51
CA LEU A 101 9.02 4.94 18.24
C LEU A 101 7.78 4.09 17.99
N GLU A 102 6.77 4.21 18.84
CA GLU A 102 5.52 3.46 18.74
C GLU A 102 4.78 3.75 17.42
N ARG A 103 4.66 5.03 17.04
CA ARG A 103 4.07 5.42 15.76
C ARG A 103 4.85 4.91 14.57
N LEU A 104 6.19 4.94 14.64
CA LEU A 104 7.03 4.42 13.58
C LEU A 104 6.87 2.89 13.43
N GLN A 105 6.84 2.15 14.55
CA GLN A 105 6.60 0.71 14.54
C GLN A 105 5.22 0.37 13.98
N LEU A 106 4.19 1.13 14.35
CA LEU A 106 2.84 0.97 13.82
C LEU A 106 2.76 1.28 12.32
N ALA A 107 3.47 2.30 11.85
CA ALA A 107 3.56 2.60 10.43
C ALA A 107 4.27 1.49 9.65
N PHE A 108 5.36 0.91 10.19
CA PHE A 108 6.04 -0.21 9.57
C PHE A 108 5.17 -1.47 9.49
N SER A 109 4.45 -1.81 10.56
CA SER A 109 3.54 -2.97 10.56
C SER A 109 2.39 -2.77 9.57
N SER A 110 1.80 -1.57 9.54
CA SER A 110 0.76 -1.19 8.58
C SER A 110 1.25 -1.21 7.13
N ALA A 111 2.45 -0.70 6.86
CA ALA A 111 3.07 -0.76 5.53
C ALA A 111 3.33 -2.21 5.08
N ARG A 112 3.81 -3.08 5.98
CA ARG A 112 3.98 -4.51 5.69
C ARG A 112 2.63 -5.16 5.37
N ARG A 113 1.59 -4.83 6.12
CA ARG A 113 0.24 -5.34 5.88
C ARG A 113 -0.31 -4.91 4.52
N LEU A 114 -0.06 -3.67 4.07
CA LEU A 114 -0.43 -3.24 2.72
C LEU A 114 0.29 -4.06 1.63
N LEU A 115 1.57 -4.39 1.82
CA LEU A 115 2.31 -5.23 0.87
C LEU A 115 1.74 -6.65 0.80
N GLU A 116 1.31 -7.21 1.93
CA GLU A 116 0.62 -8.51 1.96
C GLU A 116 -0.71 -8.46 1.19
N ILE A 117 -1.52 -7.40 1.39
CA ILE A 117 -2.76 -7.20 0.65
C ILE A 117 -2.48 -7.06 -0.86
N LEU A 118 -1.45 -6.29 -1.23
CA LEU A 118 -1.05 -6.15 -2.63
C LEU A 118 -0.68 -7.51 -3.24
N ALA A 119 0.09 -8.34 -2.53
CA ALA A 119 0.47 -9.67 -3.00
C ALA A 119 -0.75 -10.60 -3.16
N ILE A 120 -1.73 -10.53 -2.25
CA ILE A 120 -3.00 -11.26 -2.38
C ILE A 120 -3.76 -10.83 -3.63
N LEU A 121 -3.86 -9.51 -3.86
CA LEU A 121 -4.53 -8.97 -5.05
C LEU A 121 -3.81 -9.39 -6.34
N ASP A 122 -2.49 -9.29 -6.39
CA ASP A 122 -1.70 -9.71 -7.54
C ASP A 122 -1.90 -11.20 -7.84
N GLY A 123 -1.81 -12.07 -6.82
CA GLY A 123 -2.08 -13.50 -6.98
C GLY A 123 -3.47 -13.78 -7.56
N LYS A 124 -4.51 -13.07 -7.08
CA LYS A 124 -5.87 -13.18 -7.62
C LYS A 124 -5.98 -12.66 -9.05
N ILE A 125 -5.28 -11.56 -9.38
CA ILE A 125 -5.24 -11.02 -10.75
C ILE A 125 -4.63 -12.05 -11.69
N GLN A 126 -3.48 -12.65 -11.35
CA GLN A 126 -2.82 -13.65 -12.19
C GLN A 126 -3.70 -14.90 -12.41
N GLN A 127 -4.37 -15.37 -11.36
CA GLN A 127 -5.29 -16.51 -11.45
C GLN A 127 -6.52 -16.22 -12.32
N ARG A 128 -7.08 -15.00 -12.21
CA ARG A 128 -8.34 -14.63 -12.88
C ARG A 128 -8.14 -14.09 -14.29
N PHE A 129 -6.98 -13.47 -14.57
CA PHE A 129 -6.66 -12.77 -15.81
C PHE A 129 -5.28 -13.18 -16.40
N PRO A 130 -5.05 -14.47 -16.71
CA PRO A 130 -3.73 -14.99 -17.08
C PRO A 130 -3.15 -14.44 -18.40
N LYS A 131 -3.96 -13.81 -19.27
CA LYS A 131 -3.53 -13.30 -20.58
C LYS A 131 -3.08 -11.83 -20.61
N MET A 132 -3.19 -11.08 -19.51
CA MET A 132 -2.75 -9.66 -19.48
C MET A 132 -1.22 -9.47 -19.50
N GLY A 133 -0.43 -10.55 -19.31
CA GLY A 133 1.04 -10.51 -19.35
C GLY A 133 1.67 -10.79 -20.72
N GLN A 134 0.89 -11.05 -21.77
CA GLN A 134 1.40 -11.40 -23.11
C GLN A 134 0.69 -10.56 -24.19
N SER A 135 1.00 -9.27 -24.29
CA SER A 135 0.49 -8.42 -25.37
C SER A 135 1.49 -7.32 -25.70
N SER A 136 2.70 -7.69 -26.11
CA SER A 136 3.67 -6.79 -26.77
C SER A 136 4.73 -7.59 -27.54
N GLN A 137 4.34 -8.58 -28.34
CA GLN A 137 5.23 -9.06 -29.42
C GLN A 137 4.40 -9.76 -30.50
N GLY A 138 4.29 -9.11 -31.65
CA GLY A 138 3.67 -9.69 -32.84
C GLY A 138 2.52 -8.85 -33.39
N ASP A 139 2.82 -7.70 -33.97
CA ASP A 139 2.34 -7.47 -35.34
C ASP A 139 3.26 -6.48 -36.05
N GLY A 140 3.83 -6.90 -37.17
CA GLY A 140 4.85 -6.13 -37.85
C GLY A 140 5.76 -6.96 -38.74
N ARG A 141 5.17 -7.70 -39.69
CA ARG A 141 5.65 -7.84 -41.08
C ARG A 141 4.80 -8.87 -41.81
N GLY A 142 3.88 -8.36 -42.60
CA GLY A 142 3.10 -9.15 -43.53
C GLY A 142 2.35 -8.26 -44.50
N VAL A 143 3.05 -7.45 -45.29
CA VAL A 143 2.51 -6.94 -46.57
C VAL A 143 3.67 -6.72 -47.54
N ASN A 144 3.58 -7.44 -48.68
CA ASN A 144 4.24 -7.32 -49.99
C ASN A 144 5.50 -6.46 -50.14
#